data_AF-A0A3E3JZW1-F1
#
_entry.id   AF-A0A3E3JZW1-F1
#
_cell.length_a   1.000
_cell.length_b   1.000
_cell.length_c   1.000
_cell.angle_alpha   90.00
_cell.angle_beta   90.00
_cell.angle_gamma   90.00
#
_symmetry.space_group_name_H-M   'P 1'
#
loop_
_entity.id
_entity.type
_entity.pdbx_description
1 polymer ?
#
loop_
_entity_poly.entity_id
_entity_poly.type
_entity_poly.pdbx_seq_one_letter_code
_entity_poly.pdbx_strand_id
1 'polypeptide(L)'
;MTSNSFYDTFKTSLEAMKENSVLPLLTTDKDYQNYTNQESMAEAQYMQLDLSAKQKEIVEQLLDARDRQDIEYSNLSYLAGIIDCIKFLKYFNIPIDGVLEDE
;
A
#
# COMPACT_ATOMS: atom_id res chain seq x y z
N MET A 1 13.32 -28.23 -3.70
CA MET A 1 12.43 -27.06 -3.85
C MET A 1 11.43 -27.12 -2.71
N THR A 2 11.80 -26.56 -1.56
CA THR A 2 10.94 -26.49 -0.38
C THR A 2 9.82 -25.50 -0.65
N SER A 3 8.59 -25.87 -0.29
CA SER A 3 7.35 -25.23 -0.71
C SER A 3 7.32 -23.72 -0.44
N ASN A 4 7.24 -22.93 -1.52
CA ASN A 4 6.85 -21.52 -1.46
C ASN A 4 5.42 -21.30 -0.95
N SER A 5 4.62 -22.37 -0.78
CA SER A 5 3.20 -22.26 -0.39
C SER A 5 2.98 -21.53 0.93
N PHE A 6 3.86 -21.71 1.93
CA PHE A 6 3.72 -20.97 3.20
C PHE A 6 3.99 -19.48 3.00
N TYR A 7 5.07 -19.13 2.29
CA TYR A 7 5.43 -17.73 2.06
C TYR A 7 4.38 -17.02 1.21
N ASP A 8 3.88 -17.69 0.16
CA ASP A 8 2.82 -17.17 -0.69
C ASP A 8 1.53 -16.98 0.12
N THR A 9 1.13 -17.98 0.92
CA THR A 9 -0.04 -17.88 1.81
C THR A 9 0.12 -16.75 2.81
N PHE A 10 1.29 -16.65 3.44
CA PHE A 10 1.60 -15.60 4.40
C PHE A 10 1.53 -14.21 3.75
N LYS A 11 2.10 -14.05 2.55
CA LYS A 11 2.05 -12.78 1.80
C LYS A 11 0.61 -12.40 1.46
N THR A 12 -0.19 -13.32 0.93
CA THR A 12 -1.60 -13.07 0.62
C THR A 12 -2.41 -12.73 1.88
N SER A 13 -2.18 -13.42 3.00
CA SER A 13 -2.83 -13.09 4.27
C SER A 13 -2.45 -11.69 4.76
N LEU A 14 -1.18 -11.31 4.67
CA LEU A 14 -0.72 -9.97 5.04
C LEU A 14 -1.32 -8.87 4.17
N GLU A 15 -1.43 -9.11 2.86
CA GLU A 15 -2.06 -8.17 1.92
C GLU A 15 -3.53 -7.92 2.31
N ALA A 16 -4.29 -8.99 2.60
CA ALA A 16 -5.67 -8.86 3.05
C ALA A 16 -5.80 -8.12 4.39
N MET A 17 -4.92 -8.40 5.35
CA MET A 17 -4.89 -7.68 6.64
C MET A 17 -4.55 -6.20 6.45
N LYS A 18 -3.58 -5.89 5.56
CA LYS A 18 -3.22 -4.52 5.22
C LYS A 18 -4.42 -3.79 4.63
N GLU A 19 -5.10 -4.38 3.66
CA GLU A 19 -6.26 -3.74 3.00
C GLU A 19 -7.37 -3.42 4.01
N ASN A 20 -7.71 -4.36 4.89
CA ASN A 20 -8.73 -4.16 5.92
C ASN A 20 -8.37 -3.07 6.93
N SER A 21 -7.10 -2.98 7.34
CA SER A 21 -6.63 -1.99 8.32
C SER A 21 -6.41 -0.61 7.71
N VAL A 22 -5.98 -0.55 6.46
CA VAL A 22 -5.63 0.70 5.77
C VAL A 22 -6.87 1.38 5.18
N LEU A 23 -7.85 0.64 4.66
CA LEU A 23 -9.03 1.21 4.00
C LEU A 23 -9.80 2.24 4.86
N PRO A 24 -10.08 2.01 6.15
CA PRO A 24 -10.72 3.00 7.01
C PRO A 24 -9.88 4.28 7.17
N LEU A 25 -8.56 4.16 7.21
CA LEU A 25 -7.65 5.30 7.31
C LEU A 25 -7.66 6.11 6.01
N LEU A 26 -7.55 5.44 4.87
CA LEU A 26 -7.58 6.11 3.56
C LEU A 26 -8.88 6.86 3.32
N THR A 27 -10.01 6.26 3.68
CA THR A 27 -11.35 6.86 3.48
C THR A 27 -11.62 8.05 4.39
N THR A 28 -10.92 8.15 5.53
CA THR A 28 -11.12 9.23 6.51
C THR A 28 -10.05 10.32 6.46
N ASP A 29 -8.86 10.00 5.95
CA ASP A 29 -7.77 10.95 5.81
C ASP A 29 -8.04 11.98 4.69
N LYS A 30 -8.17 13.25 5.08
CA LYS A 30 -8.58 14.32 4.16
C LYS A 30 -7.50 14.63 3.14
N ASP A 31 -6.24 14.56 3.53
CA ASP A 31 -5.12 14.91 2.65
C ASP A 31 -4.95 13.82 1.59
N TYR A 32 -5.02 12.56 1.99
CA TYR A 32 -5.06 11.42 1.07
C TYR A 32 -6.20 11.56 0.05
N GLN A 33 -7.44 11.77 0.51
CA GLN A 33 -8.59 11.92 -0.39
C GLN A 33 -8.43 13.12 -1.34
N ASN A 34 -7.86 14.23 -0.87
CA ASN A 34 -7.56 15.38 -1.70
C ASN A 34 -6.53 15.04 -2.79
N TYR A 35 -5.46 14.33 -2.45
CA TYR A 35 -4.43 13.92 -3.41
C TYR A 35 -4.94 12.89 -4.42
N THR A 36 -5.73 11.89 -3.99
CA THR A 36 -6.38 10.92 -4.90
C THR A 36 -7.31 11.60 -5.89
N ASN A 37 -8.06 12.62 -5.46
CA ASN A 37 -8.91 13.39 -6.37
C ASN A 37 -8.09 14.20 -7.38
N GLN A 38 -7.00 14.84 -6.94
CA GLN A 38 -6.09 15.57 -7.83
C GLN A 38 -5.45 14.66 -8.88
N GLU A 39 -4.99 13.48 -8.44
CA GLU A 39 -4.46 12.44 -9.32
C GLU A 39 -5.50 11.99 -10.35
N SER A 40 -6.71 11.64 -9.91
CA SER A 40 -7.80 11.20 -10.79
C SER A 40 -8.17 12.27 -11.82
N MET A 41 -8.17 13.55 -11.42
CA MET A 41 -8.42 14.67 -12.33
C MET A 41 -7.28 14.84 -13.35
N ALA A 42 -6.03 14.70 -12.91
CA ALA A 42 -4.87 14.79 -13.78
C ALA A 42 -4.82 13.63 -14.79
N GLU A 43 -5.15 12.41 -14.36
CA GLU A 43 -5.25 11.24 -15.24
C GLU A 43 -6.35 11.44 -16.29
N ALA A 44 -7.53 11.93 -15.89
CA ALA A 44 -8.61 12.23 -16.83
C ALA A 44 -8.20 13.26 -17.89
N GLN A 45 -7.40 14.27 -17.52
CA GLN A 45 -6.85 15.24 -18.48
C GLN A 45 -5.79 14.61 -19.38
N TYR A 46 -4.89 13.80 -18.81
CA TYR A 46 -3.87 13.06 -19.57
C TYR A 46 -4.50 12.17 -20.64
N MET A 47 -5.57 11.45 -20.32
CA MET A 47 -6.30 10.58 -21.25
C MET A 47 -6.93 11.32 -22.45
N GLN A 48 -7.11 12.64 -22.35
CA GLN A 48 -7.66 13.49 -23.42
C GLN A 48 -6.57 14.11 -24.31
N LEU A 49 -5.30 13.99 -23.94
CA LEU A 49 -4.20 14.56 -24.73
C LEU A 49 -4.01 13.77 -26.03
N ASP A 50 -3.90 14.50 -27.14
CA ASP A 50 -3.48 13.92 -28.41
C ASP A 50 -1.94 13.78 -28.44
N LEU A 51 -1.47 12.70 -27.84
CA LEU A 51 -0.05 12.35 -27.80
C LEU A 51 0.31 11.46 -28.99
N SER A 52 1.49 11.68 -29.56
CA SER A 52 2.05 10.69 -30.49
C SER A 52 2.25 9.35 -29.77
N ALA A 53 2.23 8.25 -30.53
CA ALA A 53 2.41 6.91 -29.98
C ALA A 53 3.67 6.80 -29.10
N LYS A 54 4.77 7.46 -29.49
CA LYS A 54 6.02 7.42 -28.71
C LYS A 54 5.94 8.20 -27.41
N GLN A 55 5.27 9.36 -27.40
CA GLN A 55 5.07 10.13 -26.18
C GLN A 55 4.17 9.38 -25.20
N LYS A 56 3.08 8.81 -25.71
CA LYS A 56 2.16 8.00 -24.91
C LYS A 56 2.86 6.80 -24.27
N GLU A 57 3.64 6.05 -25.06
CA GLU A 57 4.43 4.91 -24.57
C GLU A 57 5.38 5.31 -23.42
N ILE A 58 6.09 6.44 -23.54
CA ILE A 58 7.03 6.91 -22.51
C ILE A 58 6.29 7.26 -21.22
N VAL A 59 5.14 7.93 -21.32
CA VAL A 59 4.36 8.33 -20.14
C VAL A 59 3.75 7.11 -19.46
N GLU A 60 3.14 6.19 -20.22
CA GLU A 60 2.58 4.95 -19.67
C GLU A 60 3.65 4.10 -18.98
N GLN A 61 4.84 3.94 -19.59
CA GLN A 61 5.96 3.24 -18.94
C GLN A 61 6.39 3.88 -17.62
N LEU A 62 6.36 5.22 -17.53
CA LEU A 62 6.69 5.93 -16.30
C LEU A 62 5.62 5.73 -15.22
N LEU A 63 4.34 5.81 -15.59
CA LEU A 63 3.21 5.61 -14.67
C LEU A 63 3.22 4.17 -14.14
N ASP A 64 3.31 3.17 -15.03
CA ASP A 64 3.41 1.76 -14.67
C ASP A 64 4.59 1.48 -13.70
N ALA A 65 5.73 2.14 -13.91
CA ALA A 65 6.89 1.99 -13.05
C ALA A 65 6.66 2.59 -11.65
N ARG A 66 5.97 3.73 -11.57
CA ARG A 66 5.60 4.37 -10.30
C ARG A 66 4.58 3.53 -9.54
N ASP A 67 3.52 3.07 -10.19
CA ASP A 67 2.49 2.24 -9.56
C ASP A 67 3.09 0.97 -8.95
N ARG A 68 3.99 0.29 -9.67
CA ARG A 68 4.71 -0.88 -9.15
C ARG A 68 5.61 -0.54 -7.97
N GLN A 69 6.32 0.59 -8.04
CA GLN A 69 7.15 1.05 -6.93
C GLN A 69 6.30 1.36 -5.69
N ASP A 70 5.17 2.04 -5.85
CA ASP A 70 4.28 2.46 -4.77
C ASP A 70 3.59 1.26 -4.11
N ILE A 71 3.17 0.25 -4.90
CA ILE A 71 2.65 -1.02 -4.38
C ILE A 71 3.69 -1.72 -3.51
N GLU A 72 4.93 -1.85 -4.01
CA GLU A 72 6.00 -2.51 -3.25
C GLU A 72 6.41 -1.70 -2.01
N TYR A 73 6.49 -0.38 -2.11
CA TYR A 73 6.75 0.50 -0.96
C TYR A 73 5.65 0.36 0.10
N SER A 74 4.38 0.34 -0.30
CA SER A 74 3.23 0.12 0.60
C SER A 74 3.34 -1.21 1.34
N ASN A 75 3.66 -2.29 0.63
CA ASN A 75 3.85 -3.62 1.22
C ASN A 75 5.00 -3.65 2.23
N LEU A 76 6.15 -3.10 1.85
CA LEU A 76 7.33 -3.05 2.72
C LEU A 76 7.12 -2.16 3.94
N SER A 77 6.44 -1.02 3.77
CA SER A 77 6.11 -0.09 4.87
C SER A 77 5.17 -0.73 5.88
N TYR A 78 4.17 -1.49 5.42
CA TYR A 78 3.28 -2.22 6.32
C TYR A 78 4.03 -3.29 7.13
N LEU A 79 4.92 -4.05 6.48
CA LEU A 79 5.78 -5.03 7.16
C LEU A 79 6.71 -4.36 8.18
N ALA A 80 7.32 -3.22 7.82
CA ALA A 80 8.14 -2.44 8.74
C ALA A 80 7.32 -1.94 9.94
N GLY A 81 6.08 -1.47 9.72
CA GLY A 81 5.15 -1.07 10.78
C GLY A 81 4.83 -2.19 11.77
N ILE A 82 4.61 -3.42 11.28
CA ILE A 82 4.42 -4.60 12.15
C ILE A 82 5.68 -4.86 13.01
N ILE A 83 6.85 -4.83 12.39
CA ILE A 83 8.12 -5.03 13.09
C ILE A 83 8.32 -3.96 14.18
N ASP A 84 8.02 -2.71 13.85
CA ASP A 84 8.15 -1.60 14.80
C ASP A 84 7.12 -1.69 15.92
N CYS A 85 5.89 -2.13 15.64
CA CYS A 85 4.89 -2.42 16.68
C CYS A 85 5.40 -3.46 17.68
N ILE A 86 5.99 -4.58 17.21
CA ILE A 86 6.58 -5.60 18.08
C ILE A 86 7.71 -5.01 18.94
N LYS A 87 8.56 -4.16 18.36
CA LYS A 87 9.62 -3.46 19.11
C LYS A 87 9.02 -2.54 20.17
N PHE A 88 7.96 -1.79 19.86
CA PHE A 88 7.27 -0.92 20.80
C PHE A 88 6.67 -1.70 21.98
N LEU A 89 5.94 -2.79 21.71
CA LEU A 89 5.37 -3.65 22.76
C LEU A 89 6.45 -4.21 23.67
N LYS A 90 7.56 -4.69 23.09
CA LYS A 90 8.72 -5.18 23.85
C LYS A 90 9.37 -4.07 24.68
N TYR A 91 9.51 -2.86 24.14
CA TYR A 91 10.12 -1.73 24.83
C TYR A 91 9.29 -1.30 26.05
N PHE A 92 7.97 -1.28 25.93
CA PHE A 92 7.06 -0.89 27.00
C PHE A 92 6.62 -2.05 27.91
N ASN A 93 7.11 -3.27 27.65
CA ASN A 93 6.73 -4.48 28.37
C ASN A 93 5.21 -4.72 28.37
N ILE A 94 4.55 -4.38 27.25
CA ILE A 94 3.12 -4.63 27.02
C ILE A 94 2.97 -6.04 26.45
N PRO A 95 2.19 -6.93 27.08
CA PRO A 95 1.99 -8.27 26.58
C PRO A 95 1.01 -8.25 25.40
N ILE A 96 1.20 -9.15 24.42
CA ILE A 96 0.49 -9.13 23.13
C ILE A 96 -1.01 -9.40 23.28
N ASP A 97 -1.38 -10.22 24.26
CA ASP A 97 -2.77 -10.51 24.65
C ASP A 97 -3.53 -9.24 25.05
N GLY A 98 -2.89 -8.28 25.72
CA GLY A 98 -3.51 -7.00 26.09
C GLY A 98 -3.77 -6.03 24.93
N VAL A 99 -3.38 -6.36 23.70
CA VAL A 99 -3.59 -5.51 22.49
C VAL A 99 -4.77 -6.01 21.65
N LEU A 100 -5.17 -7.28 21.80
CA LEU A 100 -6.15 -7.95 20.95
C LEU A 100 -7.55 -8.07 21.59
N GLU A 101 -7.73 -7.59 22.82
CA GLU A 101 -9.01 -7.73 23.57
C GLU A 101 -10.05 -6.63 23.27
N ASP A 102 -9.71 -5.61 22.48
CA ASP A 102 -10.59 -4.45 22.22
C ASP A 102 -11.27 -4.46 20.82
N GLU A 103 -11.32 -5.60 20.12
CA GLU A 103 -12.16 -5.79 18.90
C GLU A 103 -13.45 -6.60 19.17
#